data_AF-A0AAV0M065-F1
#
_entry.id   AF-A0AAV0M065-F1
#
_cell.length_a   1.000
_cell.length_b   1.000
_cell.length_c   1.000
_cell.angle_alpha   90.00
_cell.angle_beta   90.00
_cell.angle_gamma   90.00
#
_symmetry.space_group_name_H-M   'P 1'
#
loop_
_entity.id
_entity.type
_entity.pdbx_description
1 polymer ?
#
loop_
_entity_poly.entity_id
_entity_poly.type
_entity_poly.pdbx_seq_one_letter_code
_entity_poly.pdbx_strand_id
1 'polypeptide(L)'
;MTKKDTAKKTVAKLKKNKHYRPAGKKREGNAARYMTRSQAIKQLQVNLSVFRKLCILKGVFPREPKKKVKGNNQTYYHVKDIAFIQHDPLLEKLREQRAYQKKIHKALAKKNEDLATRLRTREPSYTLDRLIRERFVTLISPLDAL
;
A
#
# COMPACT_ATOMS: atom_id res chain seq x y z
N MET A 1 49.94 14.18 -39.75
CA MET A 1 49.41 14.02 -38.37
C MET A 1 49.06 15.39 -37.79
N THR A 2 47.80 15.82 -37.82
CA THR A 2 47.38 17.06 -37.14
C THR A 2 46.78 16.71 -35.78
N LYS A 3 47.55 16.94 -34.72
CA LYS A 3 47.24 16.62 -33.30
C LYS A 3 45.97 17.27 -32.73
N LYS A 4 45.23 18.07 -33.53
CA LYS A 4 44.00 18.77 -33.11
C LYS A 4 42.74 17.90 -33.21
N ASP A 5 42.71 16.91 -34.10
CA ASP A 5 41.51 16.09 -34.35
C ASP A 5 41.34 14.96 -33.32
N THR A 6 42.45 14.47 -32.78
CA THR A 6 42.47 13.49 -31.67
C THR A 6 42.04 14.12 -30.34
N ALA A 7 42.40 15.39 -30.10
CA ALA A 7 42.02 16.12 -28.87
C ALA A 7 40.51 16.43 -28.82
N LYS A 8 39.90 16.88 -29.92
CA LYS A 8 38.43 17.12 -29.96
C LYS A 8 37.63 15.83 -29.72
N LYS A 9 38.13 14.68 -30.19
CA LYS A 9 37.49 13.37 -30.01
C LYS A 9 37.55 12.90 -28.55
N THR A 10 38.61 13.20 -27.80
CA THR A 10 38.74 12.84 -26.39
C THR A 10 37.91 13.73 -25.46
N VAL A 11 37.84 15.05 -25.72
CA VAL A 11 36.97 15.95 -24.94
C VAL A 11 35.47 15.65 -25.16
N ALA A 12 35.08 15.25 -26.38
CA ALA A 12 33.72 14.80 -26.69
C ALA A 12 33.37 13.44 -26.05
N LYS A 13 34.37 12.57 -25.81
CA LYS A 13 34.20 11.26 -25.16
C LYS A 13 34.07 11.37 -23.64
N LEU A 14 34.68 12.39 -23.02
CA LEU A 14 34.65 12.62 -21.56
C LEU A 14 33.37 13.34 -21.07
N LYS A 15 32.62 14.03 -21.94
CA LYS A 15 31.33 14.68 -21.59
C LYS A 15 30.09 13.78 -21.75
N LYS A 16 30.27 12.45 -21.76
CA LYS A 16 29.15 11.47 -21.81
C LYS A 16 28.98 10.63 -20.54
N ASN A 17 29.48 11.11 -19.40
CA ASN A 17 29.18 10.53 -18.09
C ASN A 17 28.11 11.34 -17.34
N LYS A 18 26.97 11.60 -17.97
CA LYS A 18 25.72 11.60 -17.20
C LYS A 18 25.21 10.19 -17.34
N HIS A 19 25.07 9.48 -16.23
CA HIS A 19 24.50 8.14 -16.20
C HIS A 19 23.08 8.21 -16.80
N TYR A 20 22.97 8.02 -18.13
CA TYR A 20 21.70 7.99 -18.83
C TYR A 20 21.01 6.70 -18.42
N ARG A 21 20.20 6.77 -17.37
CA ARG A 21 19.19 5.75 -17.14
C ARG A 21 18.12 6.04 -18.19
N PRO A 22 17.93 5.18 -19.22
CA PRO A 22 16.86 5.41 -20.18
C PRO A 22 15.56 5.56 -19.39
N ALA A 23 14.82 6.64 -19.66
CA ALA A 23 13.57 6.96 -18.97
C ALA A 23 12.78 5.67 -18.80
N GLY A 24 12.66 5.21 -17.55
CA GLY A 24 12.19 3.88 -17.28
C GLY A 24 10.72 3.88 -17.68
N LYS A 25 10.37 3.31 -18.84
CA LYS A 25 9.01 3.27 -19.42
C LYS A 25 7.91 2.80 -18.43
N LYS A 26 8.28 2.30 -17.25
CA LYS A 26 7.40 1.78 -16.19
C LYS A 26 7.60 2.43 -14.80
N ARG A 27 8.55 3.37 -14.63
CA ARG A 27 8.90 3.99 -13.33
C ARG A 27 8.65 5.49 -13.23
N GLU A 28 8.18 6.12 -14.30
CA GLU A 28 7.96 7.57 -14.36
C GLU A 28 6.51 7.89 -14.74
N GLY A 29 6.01 9.06 -14.30
CA GLY A 29 4.66 9.53 -14.61
C GLY A 29 3.54 8.73 -13.94
N ASN A 30 2.45 8.47 -14.68
CA ASN A 30 1.26 7.79 -14.13
C ASN A 30 1.56 6.39 -13.56
N ALA A 31 2.56 5.68 -14.10
CA ALA A 31 2.97 4.38 -13.60
C ALA A 31 3.54 4.44 -12.17
N ALA A 32 4.11 5.58 -11.76
CA ALA A 32 4.62 5.79 -10.40
C ALA A 32 3.54 6.31 -9.44
N ARG A 33 2.47 6.95 -9.95
CA ARG A 33 1.41 7.58 -9.13
C ARG A 33 0.31 6.62 -8.71
N TYR A 34 0.09 5.56 -9.48
CA TYR A 34 -1.00 4.61 -9.28
C TYR A 34 -0.48 3.19 -9.18
N MET A 35 -1.10 2.39 -8.31
CA MET A 35 -0.89 0.95 -8.22
C MET A 35 -2.21 0.20 -8.38
N THR A 36 -2.14 -1.04 -8.86
CA THR A 36 -3.35 -1.87 -8.94
C THR A 36 -3.72 -2.44 -7.57
N ARG A 37 -5.01 -2.78 -7.39
CA ARG A 37 -5.51 -3.45 -6.18
C ARG A 37 -4.66 -4.65 -5.75
N SER A 38 -4.28 -5.50 -6.70
CA SER A 38 -3.46 -6.69 -6.42
C SER A 38 -2.05 -6.34 -5.92
N GLN A 39 -1.49 -5.20 -6.36
CA GLN A 39 -0.21 -4.71 -5.84
C GLN A 39 -0.37 -4.14 -4.43
N ALA A 40 -1.43 -3.36 -4.19
CA ALA A 40 -1.73 -2.80 -2.87
C ALA A 40 -1.89 -3.90 -1.82
N ILE A 41 -2.66 -4.94 -2.13
CA ILE A 41 -2.88 -6.10 -1.25
C ILE A 41 -1.54 -6.80 -0.92
N LYS A 42 -0.68 -6.99 -1.93
CA LYS A 42 0.64 -7.61 -1.74
C LYS A 42 1.56 -6.76 -0.88
N GLN A 43 1.59 -5.44 -1.10
CA GLN A 43 2.42 -4.51 -0.33
C GLN A 43 1.96 -4.41 1.12
N LEU A 44 0.65 -4.33 1.36
CA LEU A 44 0.06 -4.26 2.71
C LEU A 44 0.03 -5.61 3.43
N GLN A 45 0.29 -6.73 2.73
CA GLN A 45 0.30 -8.09 3.28
C GLN A 45 -1.02 -8.52 3.95
N VAL A 46 -2.13 -8.00 3.46
CA VAL A 46 -3.49 -8.29 3.96
C VAL A 46 -4.29 -9.14 2.99
N ASN A 47 -5.42 -9.69 3.44
CA ASN A 47 -6.36 -10.38 2.56
C ASN A 47 -7.28 -9.38 1.84
N LEU A 48 -7.95 -9.79 0.77
CA LEU A 48 -8.86 -8.92 0.00
C LEU A 48 -10.02 -8.36 0.85
N SER A 49 -10.60 -9.19 1.74
CA SER A 49 -11.70 -8.76 2.63
C SER A 49 -11.24 -7.69 3.61
N VAL A 50 -10.07 -7.89 4.23
CA VAL A 50 -9.46 -6.95 5.17
C VAL A 50 -9.07 -5.66 4.45
N PHE A 51 -8.49 -5.76 3.25
CA PHE A 51 -8.16 -4.59 2.43
C PHE A 51 -9.39 -3.73 2.14
N ARG A 52 -10.51 -4.33 1.75
CA ARG A 52 -11.77 -3.60 1.51
C ARG A 52 -12.27 -2.89 2.77
N LYS A 53 -12.27 -3.58 3.92
CA LYS A 53 -12.64 -2.97 5.21
C LYS A 53 -11.75 -1.78 5.54
N LEU A 54 -10.43 -1.95 5.38
CA LEU A 54 -9.46 -0.91 5.66
C LEU A 54 -9.66 0.31 4.74
N CYS A 55 -9.86 0.09 3.44
CA CYS A 55 -10.16 1.18 2.50
C CYS A 55 -11.41 1.98 2.90
N ILE A 56 -12.48 1.32 3.38
CA ILE A 56 -13.70 2.01 3.86
C ILE A 56 -13.40 2.82 5.12
N LEU A 57 -12.71 2.22 6.09
CA LEU A 57 -12.38 2.87 7.36
C LEU A 57 -11.51 4.11 7.15
N LYS A 58 -10.53 4.04 6.25
CA LYS A 58 -9.62 5.15 5.91
C LYS A 58 -10.16 6.10 4.84
N GLY A 59 -11.26 5.78 4.18
CA GLY A 59 -11.80 6.58 3.09
C GLY A 59 -10.92 6.59 1.83
N VAL A 60 -10.20 5.49 1.57
CA VAL A 60 -9.37 5.34 0.37
C VAL A 60 -10.21 4.73 -0.75
N PHE A 61 -10.50 5.56 -1.75
CA PHE A 61 -11.33 5.17 -2.88
C PHE A 61 -10.50 4.81 -4.12
N PRO A 62 -11.00 3.92 -4.99
CA PRO A 62 -10.38 3.67 -6.27
C PRO A 62 -10.36 4.94 -7.13
N ARG A 63 -9.36 5.03 -8.01
CA ARG A 63 -9.14 6.17 -8.91
C ARG A 63 -8.99 5.66 -10.33
N GLU A 64 -9.44 6.47 -11.28
CA GLU A 64 -9.30 6.19 -12.70
C GLU A 64 -8.13 6.97 -13.27
N PRO A 65 -6.98 6.32 -13.54
CA PRO A 65 -5.85 7.02 -14.13
C PRO A 65 -6.12 7.29 -15.62
N LYS A 66 -5.71 8.48 -16.09
CA LYS A 66 -5.82 8.89 -17.51
C LYS A 66 -5.21 7.86 -18.48
N LYS A 67 -4.14 7.19 -18.07
CA LYS A 67 -3.50 6.09 -18.82
C LYS A 67 -3.39 4.87 -17.91
N LYS A 68 -4.12 3.80 -18.24
CA LYS A 68 -4.14 2.54 -17.48
C LYS A 68 -3.00 1.63 -17.94
N VAL A 69 -1.96 1.50 -17.10
CA VAL A 69 -0.71 0.81 -17.47
C VAL A 69 -0.84 -0.73 -17.48
N LYS A 70 -1.74 -1.29 -16.67
CA LYS A 70 -1.90 -2.75 -16.47
C LYS A 70 -3.24 -3.31 -16.98
N GLY A 71 -3.90 -2.59 -17.88
CA GLY A 71 -5.18 -2.98 -18.48
C GLY A 71 -6.39 -2.25 -17.88
N ASN A 72 -7.51 -2.36 -18.60
CA ASN A 72 -8.73 -1.56 -18.35
C ASN A 72 -9.57 -2.09 -17.17
N ASN A 73 -9.55 -3.42 -16.96
CA ASN A 73 -10.40 -4.12 -15.99
C ASN A 73 -9.86 -4.09 -14.54
N GLN A 74 -8.80 -3.32 -14.29
CA GLN A 74 -8.16 -3.27 -12.99
C GLN A 74 -8.55 -2.00 -12.24
N THR A 75 -8.75 -2.17 -10.93
CA THR A 75 -8.95 -1.07 -10.01
C THR A 75 -7.60 -0.51 -9.57
N TYR A 76 -7.45 0.80 -9.68
CA TYR A 76 -6.23 1.51 -9.33
C TYR A 76 -6.43 2.36 -8.07
N TYR A 77 -5.37 2.49 -7.29
CA TYR A 77 -5.29 3.33 -6.10
C TYR A 77 -4.07 4.22 -6.22
N HIS A 78 -4.08 5.37 -5.54
CA HIS A 78 -2.87 6.19 -5.45
C HIS A 78 -1.83 5.51 -4.57
N VAL A 79 -0.56 5.59 -4.99
CA VAL A 79 0.56 5.06 -4.20
C VAL A 79 0.68 5.80 -2.86
N LYS A 80 0.36 7.10 -2.84
CA LYS A 80 0.37 7.92 -1.62
C LYS A 80 -0.63 7.41 -0.58
N ASP A 81 -1.85 7.10 -1.00
CA ASP A 81 -2.91 6.62 -0.09
C ASP A 81 -2.56 5.25 0.50
N ILE A 82 -1.96 4.37 -0.32
CA ILE A 82 -1.50 3.06 0.15
C ILE A 82 -0.30 3.19 1.10
N ALA A 83 0.62 4.13 0.85
CA ALA A 83 1.71 4.43 1.77
C ALA A 83 1.19 4.99 3.11
N PHE A 84 0.15 5.84 3.07
CA PHE A 84 -0.50 6.34 4.28
C PHE A 84 -1.14 5.20 5.10
N ILE A 85 -1.83 4.27 4.44
CA ILE A 85 -2.35 3.06 5.08
C ILE A 85 -1.24 2.21 5.68
N GLN A 86 -0.08 2.11 5.01
CA GLN A 86 1.02 1.25 5.43
C GLN A 86 1.59 1.66 6.80
N HIS A 87 1.56 2.94 7.14
CA HIS A 87 2.02 3.47 8.43
C HIS A 87 0.92 3.55 9.50
N ASP A 88 -0.26 3.00 9.22
CA ASP A 88 -1.35 3.04 10.17
C ASP A 88 -1.28 1.89 11.21
N PRO A 89 -1.34 2.16 12.53
CA PRO A 89 -1.34 1.12 13.56
C PRO A 89 -2.54 0.16 13.49
N LEU A 90 -3.66 0.53 12.85
CA LEU A 90 -4.75 -0.43 12.61
C LEU A 90 -4.26 -1.60 11.76
N LEU A 91 -3.35 -1.35 10.81
CA LEU A 91 -2.80 -2.40 9.95
C LEU A 91 -2.03 -3.44 10.77
N GLU A 92 -1.26 -3.00 11.76
CA GLU A 92 -0.53 -3.88 12.67
C GLU A 92 -1.48 -4.71 13.52
N LYS A 93 -2.54 -4.10 14.06
CA LYS A 93 -3.57 -4.82 14.83
C LYS A 93 -4.29 -5.88 14.01
N LEU A 94 -4.63 -5.59 12.75
CA LEU A 94 -5.23 -6.56 11.84
C LEU A 94 -4.29 -7.72 11.51
N ARG A 95 -2.97 -7.46 11.44
CA ARG A 95 -1.95 -8.52 11.25
C ARG A 95 -1.80 -9.38 12.51
N GLU A 96 -1.83 -8.75 13.69
CA GLU A 96 -1.80 -9.42 14.99
C GLU A 96 -3.01 -10.37 15.13
N GLN A 97 -4.21 -9.89 14.83
CA GLN A 97 -5.44 -10.70 14.81
C GLN A 97 -5.32 -11.89 13.87
N ARG A 98 -4.82 -11.69 12.64
CA ARG A 98 -4.62 -12.78 11.69
C ARG A 98 -3.63 -13.83 12.22
N ALA A 99 -2.54 -13.40 12.84
CA ALA A 99 -1.58 -14.31 13.45
C ALA A 99 -2.21 -15.07 14.62
N TYR A 100 -3.05 -14.40 15.40
CA TYR A 100 -3.77 -14.98 16.53
C TYR A 100 -4.79 -16.04 16.10
N GLN A 101 -5.59 -15.74 15.07
CA GLN A 101 -6.52 -16.69 14.47
C GLN A 101 -5.81 -17.96 14.00
N LYS A 102 -4.60 -17.84 13.42
CA LYS A 102 -3.78 -19.01 13.06
C LYS A 102 -3.38 -19.85 14.27
N LYS A 103 -3.09 -19.22 15.43
CA LYS A 103 -2.79 -19.94 16.68
C LYS A 103 -4.01 -20.71 17.17
N ILE A 104 -5.19 -20.09 17.14
CA ILE A 104 -6.46 -20.75 17.49
C ILE A 104 -6.71 -21.94 16.56
N HIS A 105 -6.63 -21.74 15.25
CA HIS A 105 -6.79 -22.82 14.27
C HIS A 105 -5.81 -23.97 14.49
N LYS A 106 -4.56 -23.67 14.86
CA LYS A 106 -3.55 -24.69 15.18
C LYS A 106 -3.89 -25.47 16.46
N ALA A 107 -4.43 -24.82 17.48
CA ALA A 107 -4.87 -25.50 18.71
C ALA A 107 -6.06 -26.42 18.44
N LEU A 108 -7.05 -25.94 17.68
CA LEU A 108 -8.21 -26.73 17.25
C LEU A 108 -7.81 -27.92 16.38
N ALA A 109 -6.89 -27.74 15.44
CA ALA A 109 -6.38 -28.84 14.61
C ALA A 109 -5.67 -29.93 15.43
N LYS A 110 -5.12 -29.57 16.60
CA LYS A 110 -4.52 -30.51 17.56
C LYS A 110 -5.52 -31.09 18.58
N LYS A 111 -6.81 -30.78 18.45
CA LYS A 111 -7.89 -31.18 19.38
C LYS A 111 -7.64 -30.74 20.83
N ASN A 112 -6.91 -29.65 21.04
CA ASN A 112 -6.69 -29.08 22.37
C ASN A 112 -7.69 -27.95 22.60
N GLU A 113 -8.87 -28.31 23.08
CA GLU A 113 -10.00 -27.39 23.29
C GLU A 113 -9.71 -26.38 24.40
N ASP A 114 -9.07 -26.79 25.50
CA ASP A 114 -8.73 -25.91 26.63
C ASP A 114 -7.79 -24.78 26.21
N LEU A 115 -6.80 -25.08 25.36
CA LEU A 115 -5.92 -24.06 24.82
C LEU A 115 -6.69 -23.14 23.86
N ALA A 116 -7.58 -23.69 23.04
CA ALA A 116 -8.38 -22.90 22.10
C ALA A 116 -9.33 -21.93 22.82
N THR A 117 -9.99 -22.35 23.90
CA THR A 117 -10.87 -21.51 24.72
C THR A 117 -10.08 -20.39 25.42
N ARG A 118 -8.94 -20.71 26.01
CA ARG A 118 -8.02 -19.71 26.60
C ARG A 118 -7.56 -18.68 25.56
N LEU A 119 -7.22 -19.15 24.36
CA LEU A 119 -6.82 -18.25 23.28
C LEU A 119 -8.00 -17.36 22.85
N ARG A 120 -9.20 -17.89 22.59
CA ARG A 120 -10.37 -17.07 22.23
C ARG A 120 -10.65 -15.95 23.24
N THR A 121 -10.49 -16.23 24.53
CA THR A 121 -10.73 -15.23 25.61
C THR A 121 -9.74 -14.08 25.56
N ARG A 122 -8.52 -14.30 25.03
CA ARG A 122 -7.43 -13.31 24.96
C ARG A 122 -7.22 -12.77 23.54
N GLU A 123 -8.22 -12.86 22.68
CA GLU A 123 -8.10 -12.37 21.30
C GLU A 123 -7.83 -10.86 21.29
N PRO A 124 -6.80 -10.39 20.55
CA PRO A 124 -6.51 -8.96 20.47
C PRO A 124 -7.64 -8.24 19.73
N SER A 125 -8.25 -7.26 20.38
CA SER A 125 -9.21 -6.33 19.77
C SER A 125 -8.52 -5.02 19.39
N TYR A 126 -9.18 -4.23 18.52
CA TYR A 126 -8.78 -2.87 18.21
C TYR A 126 -9.98 -1.95 18.39
N THR A 127 -9.75 -0.70 18.79
CA THR A 127 -10.79 0.32 18.82
C THR A 127 -10.69 1.24 17.60
N LEU A 128 -11.81 1.84 17.21
CA LEU A 128 -11.90 2.74 16.06
C LEU A 128 -11.81 4.22 16.47
N ASP A 129 -11.63 4.52 17.76
CA ASP A 129 -11.73 5.86 18.33
C ASP A 129 -10.75 6.85 17.70
N ARG A 130 -9.55 6.38 17.37
CA ARG A 130 -8.55 7.21 16.69
C ARG A 130 -8.99 7.56 15.26
N LEU A 131 -9.55 6.60 14.53
CA LEU A 131 -10.05 6.81 13.18
C LEU A 131 -11.22 7.78 13.13
N ILE A 132 -12.14 7.66 14.10
CA ILE A 132 -13.30 8.55 14.19
C ILE A 132 -12.82 9.97 14.45
N ARG A 133 -11.88 10.18 15.39
CA ARG A 133 -11.29 11.50 15.67
C ARG A 133 -10.54 12.09 14.48
N GLU A 134 -9.78 11.28 13.75
CA GLU A 134 -9.06 11.72 12.54
C GLU A 134 -10.01 12.16 11.41
N ARG A 135 -11.18 11.52 11.30
CA ARG A 135 -12.15 11.79 10.23
C ARG A 135 -13.19 12.86 10.59
N PHE A 136 -13.53 12.99 11.86
CA PHE A 136 -14.55 13.91 12.38
C PHE A 136 -13.90 14.85 13.40
N VAL A 137 -13.13 15.81 12.89
CA VAL A 137 -12.36 16.78 13.69
C VAL A 137 -13.27 17.74 14.47
N THR A 138 -14.50 17.99 14.00
CA THR A 138 -15.53 18.76 14.70
C THR A 138 -16.83 17.95 14.73
N LEU A 139 -17.50 17.89 15.89
CA LEU A 139 -18.85 17.29 16.03
C LEU A 139 -19.95 18.14 15.33
N ILE A 140 -19.56 19.22 14.65
CA ILE A 140 -20.42 20.21 14.02
C ILE A 140 -20.22 20.12 12.50
N SER A 141 -20.90 19.19 11.86
CA SER A 141 -21.66 19.43 10.62
C SER A 141 -22.27 18.10 10.15
N PRO A 142 -23.51 17.81 10.56
CA PRO A 142 -24.41 16.91 9.85
C PRO A 142 -25.15 17.63 8.70
N LEU A 143 -24.74 18.83 8.26
CA LEU A 143 -25.55 19.71 7.42
C LEU A 143 -25.07 19.88 5.96
N ASP A 144 -23.89 19.36 5.60
CA ASP A 144 -23.38 19.47 4.22
C ASP A 144 -23.62 18.21 3.36
N ALA A 145 -24.57 17.36 3.76
CA ALA A 145 -24.84 16.06 3.13
C ALA A 145 -26.32 15.79 2.82
N LEU A 146 -27.09 16.85 2.48
CA LEU A 146 -28.38 16.76 1.79
C LEU A 146 -28.36 17.64 0.54
#